data_AF-A0A243GHG0-F1
#
_entry.id   AF-A0A243GHG0-F1
#
_cell.length_a   1.000
_cell.length_b   1.000
_cell.length_c   1.000
_cell.angle_alpha   90.00
_cell.angle_beta   90.00
_cell.angle_gamma   90.00
#
_symmetry.space_group_name_H-M   'P 1'
#
loop_
_entity.id
_entity.type
_entity.pdbx_description
1 polymer ?
#
loop_
_entity_poly.entity_id
_entity_poly.type
_entity_poly.pdbx_seq_one_letter_code
_entity_poly.pdbx_strand_id
1 'polypeptide(L)' 'MTSKPLVITLPPISKTKITFYSSSGEVINHTFFTNETSEPIATFAYCPIDFERFKTKRMPVLIK' A
#
# COMPACT_ATOMS: atom_id res chain seq x y z
N MET A 1 5.23 9.56 18.04
CA MET A 1 4.62 10.19 16.86
C MET A 1 4.09 9.08 15.98
N THR A 2 2.77 8.97 15.86
CA THR A 2 2.13 8.01 14.96
C THR A 2 1.97 8.69 13.60
N SER A 3 2.48 8.07 12.54
CA SER A 3 2.35 8.61 11.18
C SER A 3 0.87 8.77 10.81
N LYS A 4 0.54 9.78 10.01
CA LYS A 4 -0.82 9.98 9.52
C LYS A 4 -1.20 8.83 8.56
N PRO A 5 -2.41 8.27 8.65
CA PRO A 5 -2.87 7.26 7.71
C PRO A 5 -2.90 7.80 6.29
N LEU A 6 -2.43 7.00 5.33
CA LEU A 6 -2.62 7.24 3.91
C LEU A 6 -3.93 6.59 3.46
N VAL A 7 -4.76 7.33 2.73
CA VAL A 7 -5.87 6.73 1.99
C VAL A 7 -5.33 6.20 0.67
N ILE A 8 -5.60 4.93 0.39
CA ILE A 8 -5.24 4.29 -0.87
C ILE A 8 -6.48 3.68 -1.51
N THR A 9 -6.51 3.67 -2.84
CA THR A 9 -7.51 2.95 -3.62
C THR A 9 -6.89 1.68 -4.16
N LEU A 10 -7.49 0.55 -3.82
CA LEU A 10 -7.09 -0.77 -4.29
C LEU A 10 -7.89 -1.14 -5.53
N PRO A 11 -7.22 -1.48 -6.65
CA PRO A 11 -7.91 -1.94 -7.85
C PRO A 11 -8.71 -3.22 -7.58
N PRO A 12 -9.80 -3.48 -8.34
CA PRO A 12 -10.53 -4.75 -8.30
C PRO A 12 -9.61 -5.94 -8.52
N ILE A 13 -9.89 -7.07 -7.85
CA ILE A 13 -9.22 -8.36 -8.08
C ILE A 13 -7.70 -8.15 -8.17
N SER A 14 -7.12 -7.62 -7.09
CA SER A 14 -5.72 -7.23 -7.10
C SER A 14 -5.05 -7.36 -5.74
N LYS A 15 -3.77 -7.71 -5.75
CA LYS A 15 -2.89 -7.58 -4.59
C LYS A 15 -2.03 -6.36 -4.84
N THR A 16 -2.04 -5.40 -3.94
CA THR A 16 -1.25 -4.18 -4.06
C THR A 16 -0.14 -4.20 -3.03
N LYS A 17 1.12 -4.15 -3.50
CA LYS A 17 2.28 -3.89 -2.65
C LYS A 17 2.48 -2.38 -2.55
N ILE A 18 2.62 -1.88 -1.35
CA ILE A 18 2.99 -0.50 -1.05
C ILE A 18 4.41 -0.52 -0.51
N THR A 19 5.25 0.34 -1.05
CA THR A 19 6.62 0.54 -0.59
C THR A 19 6.76 1.95 -0.07
N PHE A 20 7.23 2.09 1.16
CA PHE A 20 7.49 3.36 1.82
C PHE A 20 8.98 3.68 1.75
N TYR A 21 9.29 4.94 1.49
CA TYR A 21 10.66 5.43 1.32
C TYR A 21 10.96 6.56 2.30
N SER A 22 12.18 6.57 2.81
CA SER A 22 12.74 7.68 3.59
C SER A 22 13.02 8.89 2.71
N SER A 23 13.40 10.00 3.35
CA SER A 23 13.93 11.19 2.66
C SER A 23 15.24 10.92 1.90
N SER A 24 16.06 9.96 2.36
CA SER A 24 17.24 9.46 1.63
C SER A 24 16.89 8.58 0.43
N GLY A 25 15.62 8.21 0.24
CA GLY A 25 15.16 7.34 -0.83
C GLY A 25 15.32 5.84 -0.54
N GLU A 26 15.71 5.48 0.68
CA GLU A 26 15.83 4.10 1.12
C GLU A 26 14.45 3.51 1.44
N VAL A 27 14.29 2.21 1.22
CA VAL A 27 13.05 1.51 1.57
C VAL A 27 12.98 1.34 3.08
N ILE A 28 11.93 1.89 3.69
CA ILE A 28 11.67 1.75 5.13
C ILE A 28 10.77 0.56 5.42
N ASN A 29 9.70 0.40 4.62
CA ASN A 29 8.69 -0.62 4.90
C ASN A 29 7.95 -1.07 3.64
N HIS A 30 7.34 -2.25 3.75
CA HIS A 30 6.38 -2.78 2.79
C HIS A 30 5.08 -3.18 3.45
N THR A 31 3.97 -2.82 2.82
CA THR A 31 2.64 -3.28 3.23
C THR A 31 1.95 -3.90 2.02
N PHE A 32 1.15 -4.94 2.26
CA PHE A 32 0.40 -5.63 1.21
C PHE A 32 -1.09 -5.57 1.52
N PHE A 33 -1.87 -5.31 0.49
CA PHE A 33 -3.32 -5.36 0.55
C PHE A 33 -3.83 -6.27 -0.56
N THR A 34 -4.94 -6.93 -0.29
CA THR A 34 -5.68 -7.70 -1.31
C THR A 34 -7.08 -7.14 -1.39
N ASN A 35 -7.51 -6.82 -2.60
CA ASN A 35 -8.91 -6.56 -2.93
C ASN A 35 -9.42 -7.73 -3.76
N GLU A 36 -10.26 -8.55 -3.15
CA GLU A 36 -10.88 -9.72 -3.80
C GLU A 36 -12.24 -9.38 -4.43
N THR A 37 -12.70 -8.15 -4.28
CA THR A 37 -13.97 -7.69 -4.83
C THR A 37 -13.81 -7.24 -6.29
N SER A 38 -14.93 -7.21 -7.00
CA SER A 38 -15.02 -6.69 -8.38
C SER A 38 -14.97 -5.17 -8.47
N GLU A 39 -15.02 -4.46 -7.34
CA GLU A 39 -15.05 -3.00 -7.27
C GLU A 39 -13.77 -2.44 -6.64
N PRO A 40 -13.37 -1.20 -6.96
CA PRO A 40 -12.28 -0.54 -6.24
C PRO A 40 -12.67 -0.29 -4.78
N ILE A 41 -11.76 -0.56 -3.84
CA ILE A 41 -11.97 -0.26 -2.42
C ILE A 41 -10.97 0.78 -1.92
N ALA A 42 -11.46 1.76 -1.15
CA ALA A 42 -10.61 2.68 -0.42
C ALA A 42 -10.26 2.06 0.95
N THR A 43 -8.99 2.14 1.34
CA THR A 43 -8.55 1.68 2.67
C THR A 43 -7.43 2.58 3.20
N PHE A 44 -7.11 2.40 4.48
CA PHE A 44 -6.03 3.12 5.13
C PHE A 44 -4.76 2.28 5.19
N ALA A 45 -3.67 2.81 4.66
CA ALA A 45 -2.33 2.28 4.86
C ALA A 45 -1.61 3.05 5.96
N TYR A 46 -1.02 2.30 6.88
CA TYR A 46 -0.25 2.83 8.00
C TYR A 46 1.22 2.45 7.82
N CYS A 47 2.11 3.41 8.02
CA CYS A 47 3.53 3.16 8.17
C CYS A 47 3.93 3.39 9.63
N PRO A 48 4.56 2.43 10.32
CA PRO A 48 4.91 2.61 11.74
C PRO A 48 5.95 3.73 11.97
N ILE A 49 6.64 4.16 10.91
CA ILE A 49 7.71 5.16 10.91
C ILE A 49 7.35 6.25 9.89
N ASP A 50 7.80 7.48 10.12
CA ASP A 50 7.64 8.58 9.17
C ASP A 50 8.31 8.25 7.82
N PHE A 51 7.62 8.57 6.73
CA PHE A 51 8.07 8.34 5.37
C PHE A 51 7.88 9.61 4.54
N GLU A 52 8.73 9.80 3.54
CA GLU A 52 8.66 10.95 2.64
C GLU A 52 7.84 10.62 1.39
N ARG A 53 7.97 9.38 0.88
CA ARG A 53 7.34 8.94 -0.36
C ARG A 53 6.81 7.52 -0.23
N PHE A 54 5.82 7.20 -1.06
CA PHE A 54 5.36 5.84 -1.24
C PHE A 54 5.17 5.50 -2.72
N LYS A 55 5.25 4.22 -3.05
CA LYS A 55 4.88 3.68 -4.37
C LYS A 55 3.97 2.49 -4.20
N THR A 56 2.97 2.39 -5.08
CA THR A 56 2.09 1.23 -5.17
C THR A 56 2.46 0.39 -6.39
N LYS A 57 2.42 -0.93 -6.26
CA LYS A 57 2.62 -1.88 -7.35
C LYS A 57 1.50 -2.91 -7.30
N ARG A 58 0.75 -3.02 -8.40
CA ARG A 58 -0.21 -4.11 -8.58
C ARG A 58 0.55 -5.42 -8.79
N MET A 59 0.11 -6.45 -8.10
CA MET A 59 0.55 -7.83 -8.21
C MET A 59 -0.63 -8.67 -8.68
N PRO A 60 -0.37 -9.72 -9.48
CA PRO A 60 -1.41 -10.68 -9.84
C PRO A 60 -1.94 -11.36 -8.57
N VAL A 61 -3.27 -11.53 -8.50
CA VAL A 61 -3.93 -12.36 -7.49
C VAL A 61 -4.16 -13.71 -8.14
N LEU A 62 -3.68 -14.77 -7.48
CA LEU A 62 -4.14 -16.10 -7.82
C LEU A 62 -5.50 -16.27 -7.13
N ILE A 63 -6.57 -16.00 -7.86
CA ILE A 63 -7.90 -16.45 -7.44
C ILE A 63 -7.94 -17.94 -7.81
N LYS A 64 -8.04 -18.80 -6.79
CA LYS A 64 -8.25 -20.25 -6.98
C LYS A 64 -9.69 -20.54 -7.32
#